data_AF-A0A2U3KQW9-F1
#
_entry.id   AF-A0A2U3KQW9-F1
#
_cell.length_a   1.000
_cell.length_b   1.000
_cell.length_c   1.000
_cell.angle_alpha   90.00
_cell.angle_beta   90.00
_cell.angle_gamma   90.00
#
_symmetry.space_group_name_H-M   'P 1'
#
loop_
_entity.id
_entity.type
_entity.pdbx_description
1 polymer ?
#
loop_
_entity_poly.entity_id
_entity_poly.type
_entity_poly.pdbx_seq_one_letter_code
_entity_poly.pdbx_strand_id
1 'polypeptide(L)'
;MRDVPRRWWAAGLAIAAPVLLIVPEHFSIGVIRDKYPEESWSPYYRINYAPSTRTIVVNLIGQQTMVSRNGVFPGYAIPYLLNRDAGQPAFQDVLIIGAGSGNDVSYALQWAAPDARIDAVEIDPVIMDLGYRDHPDHPYQDPRVAMHAGDGRNFLRSTAKKYDLVVFALIDSLVLHSSVSNIRLESYLFTQESMEDVRRCLKPDGLFVMYNYFRQGWIVSRLAKTVGAAFGRPAVVLTMPFRERISSGQKAEGFTLFFEGPRADAIGRAFRDRGAYFVETGAAPAPSSPSGFRAGTEKDATRFGPAEVETPADLRVARDAWPFLYLRNPMIPDLSWRGMAVIGAISLGLLWMFGWRIGRGRFSGPDARMLFLGAGFMLLETKAVVHMALVFGSTWIVNTVVFSGVLVMILAANLWVLNRNPRRVAPFYVALLLLLALNVAVPLDSFLGLPRWVQGVAGGALVVCPILCAGVIFAKSISRTNKPDQALAYNTAGAILGGIAETSSLLIGFQWLLLVAGVFYLASWVSGKWEV
;
A
#
# COMPACT_ATOMS: atom_id res chain seq x y z
N MET A 1 17.12 33.37 -49.94
CA MET A 1 15.82 33.27 -49.27
C MET A 1 15.98 32.35 -48.07
N ARG A 2 15.56 32.82 -46.89
CA ARG A 2 15.73 32.16 -45.58
C ARG A 2 14.77 30.98 -45.45
N ASP A 3 15.29 29.77 -45.22
CA ASP A 3 14.50 28.63 -44.76
C ASP A 3 14.10 28.85 -43.29
N VAL A 4 12.82 29.15 -43.08
CA VAL A 4 12.22 29.28 -41.75
C VAL A 4 12.11 27.89 -41.13
N PRO A 5 12.60 27.66 -39.90
CA PRO A 5 12.43 26.37 -39.25
C PRO A 5 10.94 26.17 -38.92
N ARG A 6 10.31 25.16 -39.54
CA ARG A 6 8.93 24.75 -39.27
C ARG A 6 8.76 24.54 -37.75
N ARG A 7 7.95 25.37 -37.11
CA ARG A 7 7.62 25.35 -35.68
C ARG A 7 6.70 24.18 -35.32
N TRP A 8 7.16 22.94 -35.48
CA TRP A 8 6.42 21.74 -35.08
C TRP A 8 6.09 21.75 -33.57
N TRP A 9 6.93 22.39 -32.75
CA TRP A 9 6.65 22.61 -31.33
C TRP A 9 5.43 23.50 -31.09
N ALA A 10 5.15 24.47 -31.95
CA ALA A 10 3.99 25.36 -31.83
C ALA A 10 2.69 24.63 -32.20
N ALA A 11 2.73 23.72 -33.18
CA ALA A 11 1.60 22.85 -33.50
C ALA A 11 1.34 21.82 -32.38
N GLY A 12 2.40 21.25 -31.79
CA GLY A 12 2.30 20.36 -30.63
C GLY A 12 1.70 21.06 -29.41
N LEU A 13 2.16 22.28 -29.10
CA LEU A 13 1.60 23.12 -28.03
C LEU A 13 0.16 23.56 -28.31
N ALA A 14 -0.16 23.91 -29.56
CA ALA A 14 -1.50 24.34 -29.96
C ALA A 14 -2.54 23.21 -29.93
N ILE A 15 -2.12 21.95 -30.03
CA ILE A 15 -3.00 20.78 -29.85
C ILE A 15 -3.04 20.35 -28.38
N ALA A 16 -1.91 20.36 -27.67
CA ALA A 16 -1.84 19.94 -26.28
C ALA A 16 -2.56 20.90 -25.32
N ALA A 17 -2.48 22.22 -25.54
CA ALA A 17 -3.04 23.22 -24.64
C ALA A 17 -4.57 23.19 -24.57
N PRO A 18 -5.33 23.14 -25.69
CA PRO A 18 -6.79 23.00 -25.65
C PRO A 18 -7.23 21.67 -25.03
N VAL A 19 -6.54 20.57 -25.34
CA VAL A 19 -6.84 19.25 -24.74
C VAL A 19 -6.63 19.29 -23.23
N LEU A 20 -5.53 19.88 -22.74
CA LEU A 20 -5.27 20.07 -21.31
C LEU A 20 -6.27 21.00 -20.61
N LEU A 21 -6.83 21.98 -21.34
CA LEU A 21 -7.81 22.94 -20.81
C LEU A 21 -9.26 22.40 -20.80
N ILE A 22 -9.63 21.49 -21.70
CA ILE A 22 -10.98 20.90 -21.79
C ILE A 22 -11.13 19.66 -20.89
N VAL A 23 -10.03 18.96 -20.60
CA VAL A 23 -10.00 17.77 -19.73
C VAL A 23 -10.65 17.98 -18.35
N PRO A 24 -10.46 19.10 -17.62
CA PRO A 24 -11.06 19.28 -16.30
C PRO A 24 -12.60 19.38 -16.32
N GLU A 25 -13.19 19.93 -17.38
CA GLU A 25 -14.63 20.16 -17.47
C GLU A 25 -15.40 18.93 -17.94
N HIS A 26 -14.76 18.01 -18.69
CA HIS A 26 -15.40 16.81 -19.25
C HIS A 26 -15.02 15.50 -18.55
N PHE A 27 -14.06 15.53 -17.61
CA PHE A 27 -13.81 14.40 -16.70
C PHE A 27 -14.66 14.54 -15.43
N SER A 28 -14.87 13.43 -14.71
CA SER A 28 -15.74 13.23 -13.53
C SER A 28 -15.66 14.26 -12.38
N ILE A 29 -14.80 15.28 -12.49
CA ILE A 29 -14.53 16.35 -11.53
C ILE A 29 -15.74 17.28 -11.34
N GLY A 30 -16.45 17.65 -12.40
CA GLY A 30 -17.63 18.54 -12.31
C GLY A 30 -18.78 17.92 -11.50
N VAL A 31 -19.17 16.69 -11.86
CA VAL A 31 -20.24 15.92 -11.17
C VAL A 31 -19.90 15.66 -9.70
N ILE A 32 -18.61 15.51 -9.37
CA ILE A 32 -18.17 15.28 -7.99
C ILE A 32 -18.27 16.57 -7.19
N ARG A 33 -17.94 17.73 -7.74
CA ARG A 33 -18.11 19.02 -7.03
C ARG A 33 -19.56 19.36 -6.73
N ASP A 34 -20.48 19.02 -7.63
CA ASP A 34 -21.91 19.26 -7.41
C ASP A 34 -22.48 18.38 -6.28
N LYS A 35 -22.05 17.11 -6.20
CA LYS A 35 -22.55 16.15 -5.19
C LYS A 35 -21.78 16.19 -3.87
N TYR A 36 -20.51 16.56 -3.91
CA TYR A 36 -19.57 16.56 -2.79
C TYR A 36 -18.88 17.93 -2.74
N PRO A 37 -19.58 18.95 -2.19
CA PRO A 37 -19.18 20.35 -2.30
C PRO A 37 -17.92 20.68 -1.51
N GLU A 38 -17.61 19.93 -0.46
CA GLU A 38 -16.40 20.13 0.32
C GLU A 38 -15.24 19.35 -0.28
N GLU A 39 -14.19 20.06 -0.69
CA GLU A 39 -12.97 19.48 -1.24
C GLU A 39 -11.79 19.79 -0.32
N SER A 40 -11.03 18.76 0.03
CA SER A 40 -9.81 18.86 0.81
C SER A 40 -8.75 17.92 0.25
N TRP A 41 -7.49 18.18 0.62
CA TRP A 41 -6.35 17.36 0.22
C TRP A 41 -5.63 16.90 1.47
N SER A 42 -5.65 15.61 1.74
CA SER A 42 -4.79 15.01 2.76
C SER A 42 -3.42 14.68 2.14
N PRO A 43 -2.43 14.30 2.97
CA PRO A 43 -1.19 13.74 2.45
C PRO A 43 -1.40 12.50 1.56
N TYR A 44 -2.53 11.79 1.70
CA TYR A 44 -2.82 10.51 1.06
C TYR A 44 -3.74 10.63 -0.15
N TYR A 45 -4.82 11.42 -0.02
CA TYR A 45 -5.90 11.44 -0.99
C TYR A 45 -6.40 12.86 -1.27
N ARG A 46 -6.95 13.04 -2.47
CA ARG A 46 -7.99 14.06 -2.68
C ARG A 46 -9.25 13.57 -2.02
N ILE A 47 -9.84 14.35 -1.13
CA ILE A 47 -11.06 14.02 -0.40
C ILE A 47 -12.16 14.98 -0.83
N ASN A 48 -13.30 14.40 -1.21
CA ASN A 48 -14.53 15.10 -1.50
C ASN A 48 -15.60 14.61 -0.53
N TYR A 49 -16.25 15.55 0.16
CA TYR A 49 -17.20 15.27 1.23
C TYR A 49 -18.56 15.93 0.96
N ALA A 50 -19.63 15.19 1.26
CA ALA A 50 -21.00 15.64 1.18
C ALA A 50 -21.64 15.66 2.57
N PRO A 51 -21.76 16.83 3.23
CA PRO A 51 -22.35 16.93 4.56
C PRO A 51 -23.79 16.40 4.64
N SER A 52 -24.58 16.59 3.58
CA SER A 52 -25.99 16.18 3.52
C SER A 52 -26.19 14.66 3.60
N THR A 53 -25.27 13.89 3.02
CA THR A 53 -25.31 12.42 3.01
C THR A 53 -24.22 11.80 3.89
N ARG A 54 -23.38 12.64 4.50
CA ARG A 54 -22.19 12.26 5.29
C ARG A 54 -21.29 11.25 4.58
N THR A 55 -21.17 11.38 3.26
CA THR A 55 -20.43 10.45 2.41
C THR A 55 -19.10 11.07 2.00
N ILE A 56 -18.04 10.26 2.15
CA ILE A 56 -16.67 10.58 1.81
C ILE A 56 -16.30 9.82 0.53
N VAL A 57 -15.82 10.59 -0.45
CA VAL A 57 -15.26 10.11 -1.71
C VAL A 57 -13.79 10.48 -1.73
N VAL A 58 -12.93 9.54 -2.10
CA VAL A 58 -11.49 9.79 -2.20
C VAL A 58 -10.98 9.44 -3.58
N ASN A 59 -10.19 10.31 -4.19
CA ASN A 59 -9.70 10.15 -5.57
C ASN A 59 -10.81 9.73 -6.56
N LEU A 60 -12.01 10.31 -6.40
CA LEU A 60 -13.22 10.06 -7.19
C LEU A 60 -13.89 8.67 -6.98
N ILE A 61 -13.48 7.93 -5.94
CA ILE A 61 -14.01 6.62 -5.59
C ILE A 61 -14.74 6.72 -4.26
N GLY A 62 -15.98 6.23 -4.19
CA GLY A 62 -16.75 6.14 -2.95
C GLY A 62 -16.02 5.29 -1.93
N GLN A 63 -15.82 5.82 -0.72
CA GLN A 63 -14.95 5.21 0.27
C GLN A 63 -15.72 4.86 1.56
N GLN A 64 -16.35 5.85 2.20
CA GLN A 64 -17.02 5.68 3.48
C GLN A 64 -18.28 6.54 3.55
N THR A 65 -19.25 6.09 4.35
CA THR A 65 -20.40 6.88 4.77
C THR A 65 -20.51 6.80 6.29
N MET A 66 -20.65 7.94 6.96
CA MET A 66 -20.89 7.96 8.40
C MET A 66 -22.33 7.57 8.68
N VAL A 67 -22.50 6.49 9.44
CA VAL A 67 -23.82 5.94 9.77
C VAL A 67 -24.00 5.92 11.28
N SER A 68 -25.21 6.21 11.75
CA SER A 68 -25.51 6.03 13.17
C SER A 68 -25.57 4.54 13.49
N ARG A 69 -25.08 4.16 14.67
CA ARG A 69 -25.24 2.81 15.25
C ARG A 69 -26.69 2.39 15.46
N ASN A 70 -27.64 3.32 15.38
CA ASN A 70 -29.07 3.03 15.38
C ASN A 70 -29.63 2.70 13.98
N GLY A 71 -28.80 2.76 12.94
CA GLY A 71 -29.15 2.40 11.56
C GLY A 71 -29.06 0.89 11.29
N VAL A 72 -29.73 0.44 10.23
CA VAL A 72 -29.83 -0.99 9.86
C VAL A 72 -28.57 -1.45 9.13
N PHE A 73 -27.47 -1.64 9.86
CA PHE A 73 -26.26 -2.29 9.32
C PHE A 73 -25.63 -3.23 10.37
N PRO A 74 -25.98 -4.52 10.37
CA PRO A 74 -25.57 -5.44 11.44
C PRO A 74 -24.06 -5.74 11.45
N GLY A 75 -23.35 -5.49 10.34
CA GLY A 75 -21.97 -5.94 10.13
C GLY A 75 -20.99 -5.49 11.22
N TYR A 76 -21.08 -4.24 11.66
CA TYR A 76 -20.21 -3.68 12.71
C TYR A 76 -20.52 -4.25 14.11
N ALA A 77 -21.75 -4.74 14.34
CA ALA A 77 -22.16 -5.30 15.62
C ALA A 77 -21.75 -6.78 15.80
N ILE A 78 -21.49 -7.50 14.70
CA ILE A 78 -21.25 -8.96 14.71
C ILE A 78 -20.15 -9.39 15.70
N PRO A 79 -18.98 -8.73 15.77
CA PRO A 79 -17.94 -9.13 16.73
C PRO A 79 -18.39 -9.08 18.18
N TYR A 80 -19.16 -8.06 18.53
CA TYR A 80 -19.63 -7.82 19.89
C TYR A 80 -20.75 -8.78 20.28
N LEU A 81 -21.71 -8.99 19.36
CA LEU A 81 -22.81 -9.94 19.49
C LEU A 81 -22.27 -11.36 19.74
N LEU A 82 -21.37 -11.84 18.88
CA LEU A 82 -20.81 -13.18 18.99
C LEU A 82 -19.97 -13.35 20.25
N ASN A 83 -19.19 -12.33 20.65
CA ASN A 83 -18.44 -12.36 21.89
C ASN A 83 -19.39 -12.51 23.11
N ARG A 84 -20.41 -11.67 23.21
CA ARG A 84 -21.41 -11.71 24.29
C ARG A 84 -22.13 -13.06 24.34
N ASP A 85 -22.61 -13.53 23.20
CA ASP A 85 -23.46 -14.73 23.14
C ASP A 85 -22.64 -16.04 23.25
N ALA A 86 -21.34 -15.98 22.98
CA ALA A 86 -20.37 -17.02 23.35
C ALA A 86 -20.00 -16.99 24.86
N GLY A 87 -20.66 -16.15 25.66
CA GLY A 87 -20.48 -16.06 27.11
C GLY A 87 -19.17 -15.39 27.52
N GLN A 88 -18.58 -14.56 26.65
CA GLN A 88 -17.35 -13.82 26.96
C GLN A 88 -17.68 -12.44 27.57
N PRO A 89 -16.83 -11.91 28.45
CA PRO A 89 -17.02 -10.58 29.03
C PRO A 89 -16.93 -9.48 27.96
N ALA A 90 -17.51 -8.32 28.27
CA ALA A 90 -17.36 -7.12 27.45
C ALA A 90 -15.87 -6.74 27.30
N PHE A 91 -15.54 -6.06 26.21
CA PHE A 91 -14.18 -5.62 25.92
C PHE A 91 -13.82 -4.38 26.76
N GLN A 92 -12.58 -4.33 27.26
CA GLN A 92 -12.07 -3.23 28.09
C GLN A 92 -11.05 -2.39 27.33
N ASP A 93 -10.11 -3.04 26.63
CA ASP A 93 -9.02 -2.38 25.89
C ASP A 93 -9.14 -2.75 24.41
N VAL A 94 -9.69 -1.82 23.64
CA VAL A 94 -10.01 -2.01 22.22
C VAL A 94 -9.03 -1.22 21.35
N LEU A 95 -8.49 -1.86 20.32
CA LEU A 95 -7.72 -1.22 19.25
C LEU A 95 -8.48 -1.34 17.93
N ILE A 96 -8.75 -0.22 17.27
CA ILE A 96 -9.35 -0.19 15.93
C ILE A 96 -8.33 0.42 14.97
N ILE A 97 -7.87 -0.37 14.01
CA ILE A 97 -6.99 0.07 12.93
C ILE A 97 -7.83 0.28 11.66
N GLY A 98 -7.66 1.45 11.03
CA GLY A 98 -8.55 1.91 9.96
C GLY A 98 -9.85 2.47 10.52
N ALA A 99 -9.78 3.18 11.64
CA ALA A 99 -10.97 3.71 12.33
C ALA A 99 -11.81 4.67 11.48
N GLY A 100 -11.19 5.25 10.44
CA GLY A 100 -11.86 6.07 9.43
C GLY A 100 -12.65 7.22 10.04
N SER A 101 -13.87 7.41 9.56
CA SER A 101 -14.77 8.44 10.07
C SER A 101 -15.48 8.06 11.38
N GLY A 102 -15.25 6.87 11.95
CA GLY A 102 -15.65 6.53 13.33
C GLY A 102 -16.81 5.55 13.49
N ASN A 103 -17.32 4.93 12.43
CA ASN A 103 -18.41 3.94 12.52
C ASN A 103 -18.06 2.83 13.53
N ASP A 104 -16.92 2.16 13.36
CA ASP A 104 -16.45 1.08 14.23
C ASP A 104 -16.24 1.53 15.68
N VAL A 105 -15.77 2.77 15.86
CA VAL A 105 -15.60 3.40 17.19
C VAL A 105 -16.96 3.60 17.86
N SER A 106 -17.99 4.02 17.11
CA SER A 106 -19.35 4.17 17.63
C SER A 106 -19.93 2.84 18.13
N TYR A 107 -19.71 1.74 17.40
CA TYR A 107 -20.11 0.41 17.85
C TYR A 107 -19.27 -0.05 19.05
N ALA A 108 -17.95 0.15 19.05
CA ALA A 108 -17.12 -0.16 20.21
C ALA A 108 -17.62 0.53 21.48
N LEU A 109 -17.95 1.83 21.42
CA LEU A 109 -18.47 2.59 22.56
C LEU A 109 -19.81 2.10 23.08
N GLN A 110 -20.65 1.50 22.22
CA GLN A 110 -21.96 0.95 22.58
C GLN A 110 -21.83 -0.40 23.29
N TRP A 111 -20.86 -1.21 22.87
CA TRP A 111 -20.78 -2.62 23.25
C TRP A 111 -19.65 -2.95 24.24
N ALA A 112 -18.64 -2.09 24.35
CA ALA A 112 -17.55 -2.25 25.31
C ALA A 112 -18.02 -1.92 26.74
N ALA A 113 -17.15 -2.20 27.71
CA ALA A 113 -17.39 -1.85 29.11
C ALA A 113 -17.61 -0.32 29.28
N PRO A 114 -18.38 0.11 30.28
CA PRO A 114 -18.63 1.53 30.54
C PRO A 114 -17.38 2.38 30.75
N ASP A 115 -16.29 1.78 31.23
CA ASP A 115 -14.98 2.41 31.49
C ASP A 115 -13.89 1.92 30.51
N ALA A 116 -14.29 1.36 29.37
CA ALA A 116 -13.37 0.88 28.34
C ALA A 116 -12.46 2.00 27.79
N ARG A 117 -11.32 1.60 27.25
CA ARG A 117 -10.41 2.46 26.48
C ARG A 117 -10.35 1.98 25.04
N ILE A 118 -10.53 2.91 24.12
CA ILE A 118 -10.54 2.64 22.69
C ILE A 118 -9.42 3.45 22.03
N ASP A 119 -8.37 2.78 21.57
CA ASP A 119 -7.35 3.39 20.72
C ASP A 119 -7.84 3.29 19.26
N ALA A 120 -8.18 4.43 18.66
CA ALA A 120 -8.64 4.53 17.27
C ALA A 120 -7.50 5.05 16.38
N VAL A 121 -6.97 4.18 15.51
CA VAL A 121 -5.84 4.48 14.64
C VAL A 121 -6.35 4.69 13.21
N GLU A 122 -6.15 5.88 12.69
CA GLU A 122 -6.51 6.27 11.32
C GLU A 122 -5.31 6.92 10.64
N ILE A 123 -5.04 6.52 9.39
CA ILE A 123 -3.88 7.00 8.65
C ILE A 123 -4.12 8.41 8.09
N ASP A 124 -5.37 8.72 7.71
CA ASP A 124 -5.76 9.98 7.11
C ASP A 124 -6.34 10.97 8.15
N PRO A 125 -5.58 12.03 8.52
CA PRO A 125 -6.03 12.98 9.53
C PRO A 125 -7.26 13.78 9.11
N VAL A 126 -7.52 13.95 7.80
CA VAL A 126 -8.68 14.71 7.31
C VAL A 126 -9.95 13.87 7.46
N ILE A 127 -9.90 12.58 7.15
CA ILE A 127 -11.04 11.67 7.37
C ILE A 127 -11.37 11.59 8.87
N MET A 128 -10.33 11.52 9.70
CA MET A 128 -10.49 11.49 11.15
C MET A 128 -11.11 12.78 11.70
N ASP A 129 -10.73 13.96 11.20
CA ASP A 129 -11.32 15.25 11.57
C ASP A 129 -12.79 15.38 11.11
N LEU A 130 -13.11 14.94 9.89
CA LEU A 130 -14.49 14.87 9.40
C LEU A 130 -15.35 13.98 10.31
N GLY A 131 -14.83 12.82 10.72
CA GLY A 131 -15.49 11.95 11.69
C GLY A 131 -15.70 12.62 13.05
N TYR A 132 -14.70 13.37 13.54
CA TYR A 132 -14.78 14.08 14.82
C TYR A 132 -15.90 15.13 14.82
N ARG A 133 -16.03 15.87 13.73
CA ARG A 133 -17.00 16.96 13.60
C ARG A 133 -18.41 16.48 13.26
N ASP A 134 -18.54 15.57 12.29
CA ASP A 134 -19.80 15.37 11.57
C ASP A 134 -20.42 13.98 11.75
N HIS A 135 -19.71 13.03 12.36
CA HIS A 135 -20.26 11.69 12.59
C HIS A 135 -21.49 11.78 13.50
N PRO A 136 -22.64 11.17 13.14
CA PRO A 136 -23.91 11.37 13.84
C PRO A 136 -23.90 10.97 15.32
N ASP A 137 -23.08 9.98 15.68
CA ASP A 137 -22.94 9.52 17.06
C ASP A 137 -21.79 10.19 17.84
N HIS A 138 -21.05 11.12 17.22
CA HIS A 138 -19.88 11.82 17.78
C HIS A 138 -18.88 10.92 18.56
N PRO A 139 -18.47 9.75 18.03
CA PRO A 139 -17.71 8.77 18.78
C PRO A 139 -16.32 9.28 19.21
N TYR A 140 -15.67 10.10 18.39
CA TYR A 140 -14.35 10.64 18.70
C TYR A 140 -14.33 11.71 19.79
N GLN A 141 -15.51 12.20 20.22
CA GLN A 141 -15.62 13.16 21.32
C GLN A 141 -15.80 12.48 22.69
N ASP A 142 -16.03 11.16 22.71
CA ASP A 142 -16.17 10.40 23.95
C ASP A 142 -14.81 10.25 24.66
N PRO A 143 -14.70 10.54 25.97
CA PRO A 143 -13.43 10.51 26.71
C PRO A 143 -12.79 9.11 26.78
N ARG A 144 -13.51 8.04 26.42
CA ARG A 144 -12.97 6.68 26.30
C ARG A 144 -12.12 6.48 25.05
N VAL A 145 -12.20 7.39 24.06
CA VAL A 145 -11.53 7.26 22.78
C VAL A 145 -10.23 8.07 22.75
N ALA A 146 -9.13 7.42 22.40
CA ALA A 146 -7.87 8.05 22.07
C ALA A 146 -7.64 7.97 20.55
N MET A 147 -7.59 9.12 19.90
CA MET A 147 -7.36 9.23 18.46
C MET A 147 -5.85 9.22 18.16
N HIS A 148 -5.44 8.37 17.21
CA HIS A 148 -4.05 8.24 16.78
C HIS A 148 -3.96 8.41 15.26
N ALA A 149 -3.48 9.57 14.81
CA ALA A 149 -3.21 9.82 13.40
C ALA A 149 -1.89 9.13 12.99
N GLY A 150 -1.96 8.07 12.19
CA GLY A 150 -0.78 7.39 11.67
C GLY A 150 -1.03 5.99 11.10
N ASP A 151 0.05 5.41 10.59
CA ASP A 151 0.03 4.07 10.02
C ASP A 151 -0.21 2.98 11.09
N GLY A 152 -1.15 2.07 10.81
CA GLY A 152 -1.54 1.00 11.72
C GLY A 152 -0.45 -0.03 12.00
N ARG A 153 0.38 -0.35 11.00
CA ARG A 153 1.48 -1.30 11.14
C ARG A 153 2.55 -0.73 12.07
N ASN A 154 2.88 0.55 11.89
CA ASN A 154 3.80 1.27 12.75
C ASN A 154 3.25 1.45 14.17
N PHE A 155 1.94 1.71 14.33
CA PHE A 155 1.30 1.75 15.65
C PHE A 155 1.41 0.42 16.37
N LEU A 156 1.09 -0.69 15.68
CA LEU A 156 1.23 -2.03 16.25
C LEU A 156 2.65 -2.23 16.76
N ARG A 157 3.68 -1.96 15.95
CA ARG A 157 5.09 -2.13 16.30
C ARG A 157 5.57 -1.21 17.43
N SER A 158 5.03 0.00 17.56
CA SER A 158 5.45 0.96 18.59
C SER A 158 4.78 0.75 19.94
N THR A 159 3.55 0.22 19.97
CA THR A 159 2.81 0.08 21.22
C THR A 159 3.27 -1.12 22.05
N ALA A 160 3.41 -0.89 23.35
CA ALA A 160 3.60 -1.94 24.36
C ALA A 160 2.27 -2.40 24.98
N LYS A 161 1.15 -1.70 24.70
CA LYS A 161 -0.17 -2.04 25.24
C LYS A 161 -0.65 -3.40 24.71
N LYS A 162 -1.51 -4.05 25.49
CA LYS A 162 -2.22 -5.28 25.10
C LYS A 162 -3.71 -5.02 25.04
N TYR A 163 -4.38 -5.59 24.05
CA TYR A 163 -5.80 -5.36 23.77
C TYR A 163 -6.61 -6.65 23.90
N ASP A 164 -7.82 -6.57 24.43
CA ASP A 164 -8.78 -7.69 24.40
C ASP A 164 -9.57 -7.74 23.10
N LEU A 165 -9.64 -6.63 22.36
CA LEU A 165 -10.13 -6.60 20.99
C LEU A 165 -9.18 -5.81 20.09
N VAL A 166 -8.73 -6.43 19.00
CA VAL A 166 -8.08 -5.74 17.89
C VAL A 166 -8.97 -5.88 16.66
N VAL A 167 -9.33 -4.77 16.03
CA VAL A 167 -10.15 -4.73 14.82
C VAL A 167 -9.35 -4.13 13.67
N PHE A 168 -9.27 -4.85 12.56
CA PHE A 168 -8.90 -4.31 11.26
C PHE A 168 -10.19 -3.95 10.51
N ALA A 169 -10.57 -2.68 10.61
CA ALA A 169 -11.85 -2.16 10.16
C ALA A 169 -11.77 -1.73 8.69
N LEU A 170 -12.20 -2.59 7.76
CA LEU A 170 -12.30 -2.25 6.33
C LEU A 170 -11.02 -1.65 5.73
N ILE A 171 -9.86 -2.05 6.26
CA ILE A 171 -8.55 -1.57 5.80
C ILE A 171 -8.38 -1.96 4.33
N ASP A 172 -7.87 -1.02 3.52
CA ASP A 172 -7.65 -1.21 2.07
C ASP A 172 -8.95 -1.41 1.26
N SER A 173 -10.04 -0.73 1.64
CA SER A 173 -11.35 -0.80 0.98
C SER A 173 -11.41 -0.25 -0.46
N LEU A 174 -10.37 0.45 -0.91
CA LEU A 174 -10.25 0.97 -2.28
C LEU A 174 -9.69 -0.11 -3.22
N VAL A 175 -10.51 -1.12 -3.51
CA VAL A 175 -10.18 -2.24 -4.43
C VAL A 175 -10.04 -1.78 -5.90
N LEU A 176 -10.27 -0.51 -6.21
CA LEU A 176 -10.11 0.05 -7.55
C LEU A 176 -8.98 1.08 -7.54
N HIS A 177 -7.83 0.61 -8.01
CA HIS A 177 -6.75 1.39 -8.60
C HIS A 177 -7.21 2.76 -9.11
N SER A 178 -6.71 3.84 -8.53
CA SER A 178 -6.57 5.06 -9.31
C SER A 178 -5.38 4.83 -10.24
N SER A 179 -5.58 4.94 -11.55
CA SER A 179 -4.54 4.82 -12.59
C SER A 179 -3.44 5.89 -12.47
N VAL A 180 -3.52 6.76 -11.47
CA VAL A 180 -2.74 7.99 -11.31
C VAL A 180 -1.98 8.03 -9.97
N SER A 181 -2.29 7.15 -9.00
CA SER A 181 -1.58 7.08 -7.71
C SER A 181 -0.46 6.05 -7.75
N ASN A 182 0.75 6.48 -7.40
CA ASN A 182 1.97 5.66 -7.37
C ASN A 182 1.75 4.22 -6.89
N ILE A 183 2.18 3.28 -7.72
CA ILE A 183 2.11 1.80 -7.70
C ILE A 183 2.57 1.08 -6.41
N ARG A 184 2.80 1.76 -5.28
CA ARG A 184 3.82 1.31 -4.30
C ARG A 184 3.39 1.12 -2.85
N LEU A 185 2.11 1.02 -2.53
CA LEU A 185 1.70 0.41 -1.27
C LEU A 185 0.70 -0.69 -1.51
N GLU A 186 1.25 -1.88 -1.71
CA GLU A 186 0.52 -3.09 -1.38
C GLU A 186 0.26 -3.11 0.12
N SER A 187 -0.83 -3.73 0.54
CA SER A 187 -1.27 -3.62 1.93
C SER A 187 -0.42 -4.52 2.85
N TYR A 188 0.69 -3.96 3.36
CA TYR A 188 1.54 -4.59 4.38
C TYR A 188 0.78 -4.91 5.67
N LEU A 189 -0.41 -4.35 5.86
CA LEU A 189 -1.30 -4.72 6.95
C LEU A 189 -1.84 -6.15 6.79
N PHE A 190 -1.85 -6.73 5.60
CA PHE A 190 -2.30 -8.12 5.35
C PHE A 190 -1.18 -9.15 5.22
N THR A 191 0.06 -8.81 5.59
CA THR A 191 1.17 -9.78 5.59
C THR A 191 1.14 -10.68 6.82
N GLN A 192 1.80 -11.82 6.74
CA GLN A 192 1.95 -12.72 7.90
C GLN A 192 2.59 -12.00 9.09
N GLU A 193 3.63 -11.22 8.83
CA GLU A 193 4.35 -10.45 9.85
C GLU A 193 3.42 -9.40 10.51
N SER A 194 2.43 -8.88 9.79
CA SER A 194 1.38 -8.03 10.35
C SER A 194 0.45 -8.76 11.31
N MET A 195 0.03 -9.95 10.93
CA MET A 195 -0.79 -10.79 11.81
C MET A 195 0.00 -11.25 13.05
N GLU A 196 1.32 -11.45 12.93
CA GLU A 196 2.20 -11.74 14.07
C GLU A 196 2.31 -10.54 15.03
N ASP A 197 2.36 -9.31 14.52
CA ASP A 197 2.31 -8.11 15.36
C ASP A 197 0.97 -7.91 16.04
N VAL A 198 -0.14 -8.20 15.36
CA VAL A 198 -1.47 -8.24 15.98
C VAL A 198 -1.49 -9.26 17.12
N ARG A 199 -1.01 -10.48 16.87
CA ARG A 199 -0.91 -11.53 17.89
C ARG A 199 -0.06 -11.09 19.08
N ARG A 200 1.05 -10.38 18.83
CA ARG A 200 1.88 -9.81 19.90
C ARG A 200 1.08 -8.81 20.73
N CYS A 201 0.29 -7.93 20.12
CA CYS A 201 -0.50 -6.93 20.84
C CYS A 201 -1.78 -7.48 21.49
N LEU A 202 -2.14 -8.73 21.25
CA LEU A 202 -3.34 -9.34 21.82
C LEU A 202 -3.10 -9.80 23.27
N LYS A 203 -4.09 -9.61 24.15
CA LYS A 203 -4.09 -10.21 25.49
C LYS A 203 -4.21 -11.75 25.39
N PRO A 204 -3.81 -12.51 26.42
CA PRO A 204 -3.96 -13.97 26.46
C PRO A 204 -5.40 -14.47 26.34
N ASP A 205 -6.39 -13.61 26.52
CA ASP A 205 -7.81 -13.88 26.35
C ASP A 205 -8.43 -12.99 25.26
N GLY A 206 -7.66 -12.41 24.35
CA GLY A 206 -8.18 -11.43 23.39
C GLY A 206 -8.85 -12.03 22.15
N LEU A 207 -9.48 -11.14 21.38
CA LEU A 207 -10.09 -11.39 20.08
C LEU A 207 -9.43 -10.49 19.02
N PHE A 208 -8.96 -11.08 17.93
CA PHE A 208 -8.63 -10.36 16.71
C PHE A 208 -9.77 -10.54 15.71
N VAL A 209 -10.17 -9.44 15.08
CA VAL A 209 -11.17 -9.42 14.01
C VAL A 209 -10.63 -8.62 12.83
N MET A 210 -10.76 -9.16 11.63
CA MET A 210 -10.66 -8.36 10.41
C MET A 210 -11.90 -8.56 9.56
N TYR A 211 -12.30 -7.52 8.84
CA TYR A 211 -13.32 -7.68 7.82
C TYR A 211 -13.18 -6.70 6.68
N ASN A 212 -13.61 -7.16 5.50
CA ASN A 212 -13.72 -6.33 4.31
C ASN A 212 -14.72 -6.95 3.31
N TYR A 213 -15.04 -6.20 2.27
CA TYR A 213 -15.80 -6.69 1.13
C TYR A 213 -14.87 -7.32 0.08
N PHE A 214 -14.75 -8.65 0.09
CA PHE A 214 -13.89 -9.37 -0.85
C PHE A 214 -14.67 -9.86 -2.05
N ARG A 215 -14.10 -9.65 -3.25
CA ARG A 215 -14.71 -10.04 -4.52
C ARG A 215 -14.28 -11.44 -4.97
N GLN A 216 -13.10 -11.91 -4.56
CA GLN A 216 -12.48 -13.14 -5.05
C GLN A 216 -12.27 -14.14 -3.91
N GLY A 217 -12.66 -15.41 -4.11
CA GLY A 217 -12.53 -16.46 -3.11
C GLY A 217 -11.08 -16.77 -2.76
N TRP A 218 -10.15 -16.71 -3.73
CA TRP A 218 -8.73 -16.92 -3.45
C TRP A 218 -8.12 -15.83 -2.55
N ILE A 219 -8.68 -14.61 -2.51
CA ILE A 219 -8.23 -13.58 -1.56
C ILE A 219 -8.64 -13.99 -0.15
N VAL A 220 -9.88 -14.47 0.02
CA VAL A 220 -10.37 -15.01 1.29
C VAL A 220 -9.54 -16.21 1.76
N SER A 221 -9.28 -17.16 0.86
CA SER A 221 -8.37 -18.30 1.09
C SER A 221 -6.98 -17.86 1.54
N ARG A 222 -6.41 -16.84 0.88
CA ARG A 222 -5.09 -16.31 1.22
C ARG A 222 -5.09 -15.70 2.61
N LEU A 223 -6.06 -14.85 2.92
CA LEU A 223 -6.16 -14.20 4.23
C LEU A 223 -6.38 -15.23 5.34
N ALA A 224 -7.27 -16.22 5.15
CA ALA A 224 -7.45 -17.32 6.09
C ALA A 224 -6.13 -18.07 6.34
N LYS A 225 -5.37 -18.36 5.27
CA LYS A 225 -4.07 -19.02 5.37
C LYS A 225 -3.01 -18.15 6.06
N THR A 226 -2.95 -16.86 5.73
CA THR A 226 -2.00 -15.90 6.34
C THR A 226 -2.25 -15.75 7.84
N VAL A 227 -3.51 -15.54 8.22
CA VAL A 227 -3.93 -15.43 9.61
C VAL A 227 -3.61 -16.73 10.35
N GLY A 228 -3.97 -17.87 9.77
CA GLY A 228 -3.74 -19.14 10.43
C GLY A 228 -2.27 -19.50 10.59
N ALA A 229 -1.42 -19.07 9.66
CA ALA A 229 0.03 -19.21 9.79
C ALA A 229 0.60 -18.40 10.97
N ALA A 230 0.11 -17.18 11.20
CA ALA A 230 0.58 -16.32 12.30
C ALA A 230 0.05 -16.75 13.68
N PHE A 231 -1.21 -17.19 13.75
CA PHE A 231 -1.85 -17.62 15.00
C PHE A 231 -1.64 -19.11 15.32
N GLY A 232 -1.17 -19.91 14.36
CA GLY A 232 -0.89 -21.34 14.51
C GLY A 232 -2.15 -22.23 14.48
N ARG A 233 -3.28 -21.71 14.00
CA ARG A 233 -4.59 -22.39 13.96
C ARG A 233 -5.49 -21.77 12.89
N PRO A 234 -6.56 -22.44 12.43
CA PRO A 234 -7.49 -21.87 11.47
C PRO A 234 -8.41 -20.79 12.07
N ALA A 235 -8.64 -19.73 11.31
CA ALA A 235 -9.57 -18.66 11.68
C ALA A 235 -11.03 -19.10 11.55
N VAL A 236 -11.90 -18.56 12.41
CA VAL A 236 -13.35 -18.65 12.21
C VAL A 236 -13.73 -17.59 11.17
N VAL A 237 -14.30 -18.01 10.04
CA VAL A 237 -14.63 -17.11 8.92
C VAL A 237 -16.14 -17.03 8.76
N LEU A 238 -16.70 -15.83 8.69
CA LEU A 238 -18.13 -15.59 8.44
C LEU A 238 -18.30 -14.75 7.17
N THR A 239 -19.41 -14.94 6.46
CA THR A 239 -19.74 -14.12 5.28
C THR A 239 -21.15 -13.55 5.35
N MET A 240 -21.32 -12.37 4.75
CA MET A 240 -22.61 -11.76 4.44
C MET A 240 -22.71 -11.52 2.92
N PRO A 241 -23.65 -12.18 2.22
CA PRO A 241 -24.58 -13.20 2.73
C PRO A 241 -23.86 -14.48 3.20
N PHE A 242 -24.54 -15.28 4.03
CA PHE A 242 -23.99 -16.55 4.55
C PHE A 242 -23.67 -17.53 3.42
N ARG A 243 -22.50 -18.15 3.51
CA ARG A 243 -22.04 -19.22 2.63
C ARG A 243 -21.43 -20.33 3.48
N GLU A 244 -21.82 -21.57 3.22
CA GLU A 244 -21.28 -22.73 3.92
C GLU A 244 -19.82 -23.01 3.53
N ARG A 245 -19.46 -22.70 2.27
CA ARG A 245 -18.12 -22.95 1.74
C ARG A 245 -17.65 -21.82 0.84
N ILE A 246 -16.35 -21.52 0.91
CA ILE A 246 -15.67 -20.57 0.04
C ILE A 246 -14.53 -21.30 -0.67
N SER A 247 -14.67 -21.46 -1.99
CA SER A 247 -13.63 -22.05 -2.83
C SER A 247 -12.72 -20.97 -3.42
N SER A 248 -11.43 -21.29 -3.57
CA SER A 248 -10.44 -20.38 -4.14
C SER A 248 -10.75 -20.02 -5.60
N GLY A 249 -11.40 -20.91 -6.35
CA GLY A 249 -11.74 -20.71 -7.77
C GLY A 249 -12.99 -19.88 -8.02
N GLN A 250 -13.76 -19.54 -6.98
CA GLN A 250 -15.05 -18.86 -7.11
C GLN A 250 -14.95 -17.38 -6.74
N LYS A 251 -15.95 -16.61 -7.15
CA LYS A 251 -16.15 -15.26 -6.64
C LYS A 251 -16.67 -15.29 -5.21
N ALA A 252 -16.13 -14.45 -4.34
CA ALA A 252 -16.62 -14.28 -2.98
C ALA A 252 -17.81 -13.31 -2.93
N GLU A 253 -17.72 -12.15 -3.61
CA GLU A 253 -18.76 -11.10 -3.69
C GLU A 253 -19.55 -10.92 -2.39
N GLY A 254 -18.85 -10.66 -1.29
CA GLY A 254 -19.48 -10.54 0.03
C GLY A 254 -18.59 -9.91 1.09
N PHE A 255 -19.24 -9.42 2.14
CA PHE A 255 -18.56 -8.94 3.33
C PHE A 255 -18.10 -10.16 4.14
N THR A 256 -16.79 -10.30 4.35
CA THR A 256 -16.21 -11.45 5.05
C THR A 256 -15.52 -10.99 6.31
N LEU A 257 -15.76 -11.70 7.40
CA LEU A 257 -15.15 -11.47 8.70
C LEU A 257 -14.27 -12.67 9.05
N PHE A 258 -13.09 -12.40 9.59
CA PHE A 258 -12.18 -13.39 10.15
C PHE A 258 -12.03 -13.11 11.63
N PHE A 259 -12.18 -14.15 12.44
CA PHE A 259 -12.02 -14.11 13.89
C PHE A 259 -10.87 -15.02 14.29
N GLU A 260 -10.00 -14.49 15.14
CA GLU A 260 -8.86 -15.19 15.71
C GLU A 260 -8.62 -14.85 17.17
N GLY A 261 -7.77 -15.66 17.81
CA GLY A 261 -7.45 -15.49 19.23
C GLY A 261 -8.37 -16.32 20.13
N PRO A 262 -8.06 -16.41 21.44
CA PRO A 262 -8.75 -17.33 22.35
C PRO A 262 -10.28 -17.16 22.44
N ARG A 263 -10.79 -15.92 22.29
CA ARG A 263 -12.24 -15.67 22.22
C ARG A 263 -12.86 -16.17 20.91
N ALA A 264 -12.11 -16.25 19.81
CA ALA A 264 -12.60 -16.86 18.58
C ALA A 264 -12.85 -18.37 18.74
N ASP A 265 -12.09 -19.07 19.59
CA ASP A 265 -12.39 -20.48 19.91
C ASP A 265 -13.71 -20.63 20.66
N ALA A 266 -14.02 -19.68 21.55
CA ALA A 266 -15.30 -19.67 22.26
C ALA A 266 -16.46 -19.44 21.29
N ILE A 267 -16.30 -18.50 20.34
CA ILE A 267 -17.27 -18.27 19.27
C ILE A 267 -17.43 -19.54 18.41
N GLY A 268 -16.32 -20.17 18.01
CA GLY A 268 -16.34 -21.41 17.24
C GLY A 268 -17.00 -22.57 17.98
N ARG A 269 -16.79 -22.71 19.30
CA ARG A 269 -17.51 -23.67 20.15
C ARG A 269 -19.00 -23.36 20.19
N ALA A 270 -19.39 -22.10 20.40
CA ALA A 270 -20.79 -21.69 20.44
C ALA A 270 -21.53 -22.05 19.13
N PHE A 271 -20.91 -21.85 17.96
CA PHE A 271 -21.49 -22.30 16.69
C PHE A 271 -21.63 -23.82 16.57
N ARG A 272 -20.66 -24.60 17.07
CA ARG A 272 -20.74 -26.07 17.07
C ARG A 272 -21.84 -26.58 18.00
N ASP A 273 -21.96 -25.97 19.18
CA ASP A 273 -22.86 -26.45 20.23
C ASP A 273 -24.30 -25.96 20.02
N ARG A 274 -24.48 -24.76 19.46
CA ARG A 274 -25.79 -24.07 19.37
C ARG A 274 -26.28 -23.85 17.92
N GLY A 275 -25.48 -24.16 16.92
CA GLY A 275 -25.84 -24.05 15.51
C GLY A 275 -25.72 -22.63 14.95
N ALA A 276 -26.56 -22.30 13.97
CA ALA A 276 -26.51 -21.03 13.27
C ALA A 276 -26.90 -19.83 14.16
N TYR A 277 -26.34 -18.67 13.83
CA TYR A 277 -26.61 -17.42 14.53
C TYR A 277 -27.46 -16.50 13.66
N PHE A 278 -28.48 -15.85 14.23
CA PHE A 278 -29.43 -15.04 13.49
C PHE A 278 -29.50 -13.63 14.04
N VAL A 279 -29.41 -12.63 13.15
CA VAL A 279 -29.61 -11.22 13.48
C VAL A 279 -30.84 -10.71 12.74
N GLU A 280 -31.79 -10.12 13.47
CA GLU A 280 -33.02 -9.58 12.89
C GLU A 280 -32.72 -8.52 11.81
N THR A 281 -33.45 -8.59 10.70
CA THR A 281 -33.38 -7.60 9.63
C THR A 281 -34.32 -6.44 9.92
N GLY A 282 -33.86 -5.21 9.70
CA GLY A 282 -34.69 -4.01 9.85
C GLY A 282 -34.55 -3.26 11.19
N ALA A 283 -33.83 -3.83 12.16
CA ALA A 283 -33.47 -3.16 13.41
C ALA A 283 -31.96 -3.20 13.65
N ALA A 284 -31.42 -2.16 14.29
CA ALA A 284 -30.03 -2.14 14.71
C ALA A 284 -29.84 -3.02 15.96
N PRO A 285 -28.86 -3.94 15.98
CA PRO A 285 -28.57 -4.71 17.19
C PRO A 285 -28.10 -3.79 18.33
N ALA A 286 -28.59 -4.04 19.54
CA ALA A 286 -28.21 -3.34 20.75
C ALA A 286 -27.72 -4.32 21.83
N PRO A 287 -26.98 -3.87 22.86
CA PRO A 287 -26.53 -4.74 23.95
C PRO A 287 -27.66 -5.52 24.64
N SER A 288 -28.89 -5.00 24.61
CA SER A 288 -30.10 -5.63 25.14
C SER A 288 -30.80 -6.59 24.15
N SER A 289 -30.36 -6.66 22.88
CA SER A 289 -30.93 -7.58 21.89
C SER A 289 -30.81 -9.03 22.37
N PRO A 290 -31.79 -9.89 22.10
CA PRO A 290 -31.73 -11.30 22.50
C PRO A 290 -30.54 -12.01 21.86
N SER A 291 -30.20 -13.19 22.39
CA SER A 291 -29.14 -14.02 21.82
C SER A 291 -29.53 -14.47 20.41
N GLY A 292 -28.59 -14.34 19.46
CA GLY A 292 -28.83 -14.79 18.09
C GLY A 292 -28.70 -16.30 17.88
N PHE A 293 -28.14 -17.05 18.86
CA PHE A 293 -28.19 -18.52 18.86
C PHE A 293 -29.59 -18.98 19.25
N ARG A 294 -30.41 -19.32 18.25
CA ARG A 294 -31.79 -19.80 18.42
C ARG A 294 -32.15 -20.83 17.35
N ALA A 295 -33.08 -21.72 17.68
CA ALA A 295 -33.57 -22.75 16.76
C ALA A 295 -34.63 -22.17 15.80
N GLY A 296 -34.44 -22.34 14.49
CA GLY A 296 -35.46 -22.01 13.48
C GLY A 296 -34.91 -21.36 12.21
N THR A 297 -35.76 -21.24 11.18
CA THR A 297 -35.53 -20.44 9.98
C THR A 297 -36.41 -19.20 10.06
N GLU A 298 -35.85 -18.06 10.44
CA GLU A 298 -36.61 -16.81 10.46
C GLU A 298 -36.57 -16.13 9.09
N LYS A 299 -37.75 -15.75 8.58
CA LYS A 299 -37.89 -15.04 7.29
C LYS A 299 -37.25 -13.65 7.30
N ASP A 300 -37.17 -13.02 8.47
CA ASP A 300 -36.71 -11.64 8.66
C ASP A 300 -35.42 -11.59 9.50
N ALA A 301 -34.50 -12.54 9.27
CA ALA A 301 -33.21 -12.56 9.93
C ALA A 301 -32.07 -12.90 8.97
N THR A 302 -30.94 -12.21 9.13
CA THR A 302 -29.68 -12.57 8.48
C THR A 302 -29.06 -13.74 9.23
N ARG A 303 -28.90 -14.87 8.54
CA ARG A 303 -28.19 -16.04 9.04
C ARG A 303 -26.68 -15.80 9.01
N PHE A 304 -25.99 -16.28 10.04
CA PHE A 304 -24.54 -16.32 10.18
C PHE A 304 -24.12 -17.73 10.60
N GLY A 305 -22.93 -18.12 10.15
CA GLY A 305 -22.30 -19.39 10.50
C GLY A 305 -20.88 -19.46 9.94
N PRO A 306 -19.99 -20.25 10.56
CA PRO A 306 -18.65 -20.47 10.04
C PRO A 306 -18.71 -21.03 8.61
N ALA A 307 -17.97 -20.40 7.71
CA ALA A 307 -17.73 -20.89 6.37
C ALA A 307 -16.51 -21.79 6.35
N GLU A 308 -16.59 -22.93 5.68
CA GLU A 308 -15.43 -23.74 5.35
C GLU A 308 -14.64 -23.05 4.22
N VAL A 309 -13.43 -22.59 4.53
CA VAL A 309 -12.56 -21.92 3.56
C VAL A 309 -11.56 -22.92 2.99
N GLU A 310 -11.63 -23.14 1.69
CA GLU A 310 -10.61 -23.91 0.98
C GLU A 310 -9.30 -23.12 0.96
N THR A 311 -8.22 -23.69 1.51
CA THR A 311 -6.87 -23.10 1.49
C THR A 311 -5.90 -23.98 0.69
N PRO A 312 -5.75 -23.75 -0.62
CA PRO A 312 -4.82 -24.51 -1.44
C PRO A 312 -3.37 -24.44 -0.92
N ALA A 313 -2.64 -25.55 -0.99
CA ALA A 313 -1.27 -25.65 -0.48
C ALA A 313 -0.30 -24.73 -1.25
N ASP A 314 -0.49 -24.61 -2.56
CA ASP A 314 0.26 -23.77 -3.48
C ASP A 314 -0.06 -22.27 -3.38
N LEU A 315 -1.19 -21.90 -2.76
CA LEU A 315 -1.57 -20.50 -2.58
C LEU A 315 -0.58 -19.80 -1.64
N ARG A 316 0.27 -18.93 -2.19
CA ARG A 316 1.26 -18.17 -1.44
C ARG A 316 0.59 -17.14 -0.51
N VAL A 317 1.07 -17.05 0.73
CA VAL A 317 0.71 -15.99 1.69
C VAL A 317 1.49 -14.70 1.40
N ALA A 318 0.89 -13.55 1.70
CA ALA A 318 1.61 -12.28 1.63
C ALA A 318 2.61 -12.18 2.78
N ARG A 319 3.83 -11.73 2.47
CA ARG A 319 4.90 -11.46 3.45
C ARG A 319 5.45 -10.07 3.24
N ASP A 320 6.10 -9.47 4.23
CA ASP A 320 6.74 -8.15 4.03
C ASP A 320 7.77 -8.16 2.87
N ALA A 321 8.43 -9.31 2.62
CA ALA A 321 9.32 -9.46 1.47
C ALA A 321 8.59 -9.56 0.11
N TRP A 322 7.31 -9.98 0.10
CA TRP A 322 6.45 -10.12 -1.08
C TRP A 322 4.99 -9.77 -0.69
N PRO A 323 4.64 -8.47 -0.60
CA PRO A 323 3.43 -7.98 0.05
C PRO A 323 2.19 -7.94 -0.87
N PHE A 324 2.17 -8.76 -1.92
CA PHE A 324 1.19 -8.67 -3.01
C PHE A 324 -0.13 -9.37 -2.66
N LEU A 325 -1.04 -8.70 -1.93
CA LEU A 325 -2.37 -9.27 -1.60
C LEU A 325 -3.21 -9.59 -2.84
N TYR A 326 -3.20 -8.73 -3.85
CA TYR A 326 -4.06 -8.84 -5.04
C TYR A 326 -3.44 -9.61 -6.21
N LEU A 327 -2.21 -10.11 -6.06
CA LEU A 327 -1.55 -10.95 -7.06
C LEU A 327 -1.66 -12.42 -6.65
N ARG A 328 -2.47 -13.22 -7.35
CA ARG A 328 -2.75 -14.62 -6.95
C ARG A 328 -1.50 -15.50 -6.91
N ASN A 329 -0.64 -15.40 -7.92
CA ASN A 329 0.63 -16.12 -8.02
C ASN A 329 1.72 -15.14 -8.47
N PRO A 330 3.00 -15.34 -8.10
CA PRO A 330 4.09 -14.54 -8.63
C PRO A 330 4.11 -14.58 -10.15
N MET A 331 3.68 -13.48 -10.78
CA MET A 331 3.64 -13.32 -12.23
C MET A 331 3.70 -11.85 -12.61
N ILE A 332 4.11 -11.57 -13.85
CA ILE A 332 3.92 -10.26 -14.46
C ILE A 332 2.59 -10.30 -15.22
N PRO A 333 1.58 -9.50 -14.83
CA PRO A 333 0.27 -9.49 -15.49
C PRO A 333 0.39 -9.14 -16.98
N ASP A 334 -0.51 -9.69 -17.80
CA ASP A 334 -0.55 -9.44 -19.25
C ASP A 334 -0.65 -7.95 -19.60
N LEU A 335 -1.36 -7.18 -18.77
CA LEU A 335 -1.47 -5.74 -18.94
C LEU A 335 -0.10 -5.06 -18.81
N SER A 336 0.73 -5.49 -17.86
CA SER A 336 2.10 -5.01 -17.67
C SER A 336 2.97 -5.39 -18.86
N TRP A 337 2.87 -6.62 -19.39
CA TRP A 337 3.57 -7.03 -20.61
C TRP A 337 3.22 -6.15 -21.81
N ARG A 338 1.93 -5.89 -22.04
CA ARG A 338 1.46 -5.01 -23.12
C ARG A 338 1.98 -3.58 -22.93
N GLY A 339 1.93 -3.05 -21.71
CA GLY A 339 2.48 -1.73 -21.38
C GLY A 339 3.97 -1.63 -21.67
N MET A 340 4.76 -2.61 -21.23
CA MET A 340 6.21 -2.67 -21.50
C MET A 340 6.51 -2.78 -22.99
N ALA A 341 5.73 -3.58 -23.74
CA ALA A 341 5.89 -3.70 -25.19
C ALA A 341 5.59 -2.37 -25.90
N VAL A 342 4.54 -1.66 -25.51
CA VAL A 342 4.19 -0.33 -26.07
C VAL A 342 5.28 0.70 -25.75
N ILE A 343 5.71 0.81 -24.49
CA ILE A 343 6.76 1.75 -24.09
C ILE A 343 8.07 1.41 -24.79
N GLY A 344 8.43 0.13 -24.88
CA GLY A 344 9.60 -0.35 -25.61
C GLY A 344 9.53 -0.01 -27.10
N ALA A 345 8.40 -0.25 -27.74
CA ALA A 345 8.19 0.06 -29.16
C ALA A 345 8.23 1.56 -29.45
N ILE A 346 7.59 2.38 -28.61
CA ILE A 346 7.66 3.86 -28.71
C ILE A 346 9.11 4.33 -28.53
N SER A 347 9.82 3.79 -27.53
CA SER A 347 11.21 4.16 -27.25
C SER A 347 12.13 3.81 -28.42
N LEU A 348 11.99 2.60 -28.98
CA LEU A 348 12.73 2.15 -30.17
C LEU A 348 12.35 2.99 -31.40
N GLY A 349 11.08 3.32 -31.59
CA GLY A 349 10.59 4.16 -32.67
C GLY A 349 11.15 5.59 -32.60
N LEU A 350 11.20 6.19 -31.41
CA LEU A 350 11.82 7.49 -31.17
C LEU A 350 13.33 7.43 -31.43
N LEU A 351 14.03 6.41 -30.95
CA LEU A 351 15.45 6.19 -31.23
C LEU A 351 15.71 6.02 -32.73
N TRP A 352 14.87 5.29 -33.44
CA TRP A 352 14.98 5.13 -34.89
C TRP A 352 14.72 6.44 -35.63
N MET A 353 13.62 7.15 -35.32
CA MET A 353 13.23 8.38 -36.02
C MET A 353 14.17 9.55 -35.78
N PHE A 354 14.62 9.75 -34.54
CA PHE A 354 15.48 10.87 -34.16
C PHE A 354 16.98 10.51 -34.18
N GLY A 355 17.35 9.30 -33.78
CA GLY A 355 18.74 8.84 -33.78
C GLY A 355 19.32 8.67 -35.19
N TRP A 356 18.52 8.17 -36.15
CA TRP A 356 18.95 8.05 -37.55
C TRP A 356 19.18 9.41 -38.22
N ARG A 357 18.34 10.42 -37.89
CA ARG A 357 18.43 11.75 -38.53
C ARG A 357 19.60 12.59 -38.02
N ILE A 358 20.08 12.34 -36.80
CA ILE A 358 21.22 13.06 -36.21
C ILE A 358 22.56 12.41 -36.62
N GLY A 359 22.57 11.11 -36.87
CA GLY A 359 23.76 10.34 -37.22
C GLY A 359 24.13 10.33 -38.71
N ARG A 360 24.46 11.49 -39.31
CA ARG A 360 25.26 11.49 -40.56
C ARG A 360 26.72 11.14 -40.24
N GLY A 361 27.00 9.84 -40.06
CA GLY A 361 28.35 9.28 -40.05
C GLY A 361 28.83 8.76 -38.68
N ARG A 362 29.10 7.44 -38.64
CA ARG A 362 29.69 6.65 -37.54
C ARG A 362 28.92 6.67 -36.22
N PHE A 363 27.93 5.76 -36.12
CA PHE A 363 27.54 5.18 -34.84
C PHE A 363 28.80 4.65 -34.15
N SER A 364 29.31 5.35 -33.13
CA SER A 364 30.19 4.75 -32.13
C SER A 364 29.41 3.66 -31.42
N GLY A 365 30.09 2.56 -31.04
CA GLY A 365 29.46 1.44 -30.33
C GLY A 365 28.65 1.89 -29.10
N PRO A 366 27.67 1.10 -28.67
CA PRO A 366 26.77 1.46 -27.58
C PRO A 366 27.53 1.77 -26.28
N ASP A 367 27.14 2.85 -25.60
CA ASP A 367 27.66 3.15 -24.25
C ASP A 367 26.94 2.29 -23.21
N ALA A 368 27.32 1.01 -23.18
CA ALA A 368 26.73 0.01 -22.28
C ALA A 368 26.90 0.40 -20.81
N ARG A 369 28.00 1.09 -20.46
CA ARG A 369 28.25 1.54 -19.10
C ARG A 369 27.18 2.53 -18.65
N MET A 370 26.88 3.54 -19.47
CA MET A 370 25.85 4.54 -19.17
C MET A 370 24.44 3.95 -19.17
N LEU A 371 24.17 3.03 -20.10
CA LEU A 371 22.90 2.29 -20.16
C LEU A 371 22.63 1.55 -18.85
N PHE A 372 23.56 0.71 -18.39
CA PHE A 372 23.35 -0.05 -17.16
C PHE A 372 23.36 0.82 -15.91
N LEU A 373 24.10 1.93 -15.92
CA LEU A 373 24.09 2.90 -14.82
C LEU A 373 22.72 3.55 -14.65
N GLY A 374 22.05 3.87 -15.77
CA GLY A 374 20.67 4.40 -15.76
C GLY A 374 19.66 3.36 -15.29
N ALA A 375 19.80 2.11 -15.75
CA ALA A 375 18.94 1.01 -15.33
C ALA A 375 19.03 0.74 -13.82
N GLY A 376 20.25 0.69 -13.27
CA GLY A 376 20.46 0.54 -11.83
C GLY A 376 19.91 1.71 -11.02
N PHE A 377 20.10 2.95 -11.49
CA PHE A 377 19.62 4.15 -10.80
C PHE A 377 18.09 4.19 -10.70
N MET A 378 17.38 3.87 -11.78
CA MET A 378 15.91 3.83 -11.76
C MET A 378 15.36 2.82 -10.73
N LEU A 379 16.03 1.67 -10.56
CA LEU A 379 15.65 0.68 -9.55
C LEU A 379 15.95 1.15 -8.12
N LEU A 380 17.06 1.85 -7.90
CA LEU A 380 17.37 2.47 -6.61
C LEU A 380 16.32 3.50 -6.20
N GLU A 381 16.00 4.42 -7.12
CA GLU A 381 14.97 5.44 -6.93
C GLU A 381 13.61 4.81 -6.61
N THR A 382 13.26 3.77 -7.36
CA THR A 382 12.04 3.01 -7.14
C THR A 382 11.98 2.44 -5.73
N LYS A 383 13.02 1.73 -5.33
CA LYS A 383 13.13 1.14 -3.99
C LYS A 383 13.07 2.21 -2.90
N ALA A 384 13.69 3.37 -3.14
CA ALA A 384 13.69 4.47 -2.19
C ALA A 384 12.28 4.97 -1.88
N VAL A 385 11.49 5.17 -2.93
CA VAL A 385 10.09 5.57 -2.81
C VAL A 385 9.27 4.49 -2.09
N VAL A 386 9.38 3.21 -2.49
CA VAL A 386 8.65 2.10 -1.82
C VAL A 386 8.99 2.05 -0.33
N HIS A 387 10.27 2.07 0.02
CA HIS A 387 10.72 1.96 1.41
C HIS A 387 10.20 3.12 2.27
N MET A 388 10.37 4.34 1.79
CA MET A 388 9.95 5.52 2.56
C MET A 388 8.43 5.63 2.65
N ALA A 389 7.71 5.21 1.62
CA ALA A 389 6.26 5.17 1.63
C ALA A 389 5.71 4.16 2.65
N LEU A 390 6.47 3.13 3.03
CA LEU A 390 6.08 2.21 4.11
C LEU A 390 6.22 2.81 5.49
N VAL A 391 7.33 3.49 5.70
CA VAL A 391 7.68 4.04 7.02
C VAL A 391 6.84 5.28 7.33
N PHE A 392 6.55 6.09 6.31
CA PHE A 392 5.90 7.39 6.45
C PHE A 392 4.51 7.48 5.78
N GLY A 393 4.05 6.40 5.15
CA GLY A 393 2.83 6.39 4.35
C GLY A 393 3.05 6.81 2.89
N SER A 394 2.18 6.34 1.98
CA SER A 394 2.21 6.68 0.54
C SER A 394 1.72 8.10 0.29
N THR A 395 2.50 9.10 0.69
CA THR A 395 2.10 10.51 0.57
C THR A 395 2.88 11.24 -0.51
N TRP A 396 2.27 12.27 -1.10
CA TRP A 396 2.97 13.18 -2.01
C TRP A 396 4.12 13.91 -1.31
N ILE A 397 4.00 14.16 0.00
CA ILE A 397 5.04 14.72 0.85
C ILE A 397 6.24 13.78 0.91
N VAL A 398 6.03 12.49 1.18
CA VAL A 398 7.10 11.48 1.23
C VAL A 398 7.80 11.38 -0.11
N ASN A 399 7.06 11.35 -1.22
CA ASN A 399 7.65 11.36 -2.55
C ASN A 399 8.52 12.61 -2.76
N THR A 400 8.04 13.79 -2.37
CA THR A 400 8.78 15.06 -2.48
C THR A 400 10.09 15.02 -1.68
N VAL A 401 10.04 14.50 -0.44
CA VAL A 401 11.22 14.35 0.42
C VAL A 401 12.22 13.37 -0.19
N VAL A 402 11.76 12.23 -0.70
CA VAL A 402 12.62 11.24 -1.37
C VAL A 402 13.31 11.85 -2.57
N PHE A 403 12.56 12.45 -3.51
CA PHE A 403 13.15 13.06 -4.71
C PHE A 403 14.12 14.20 -4.35
N SER A 404 13.78 15.02 -3.35
CA SER A 404 14.68 16.05 -2.84
C SER A 404 15.97 15.45 -2.28
N GLY A 405 15.88 14.36 -1.51
CA GLY A 405 17.04 13.63 -1.00
C GLY A 405 17.92 13.06 -2.11
N VAL A 406 17.31 12.47 -3.15
CA VAL A 406 18.02 12.00 -4.35
C VAL A 406 18.77 13.15 -5.02
N LEU A 407 18.10 14.28 -5.27
CA LEU A 407 18.70 15.45 -5.91
C LEU A 407 19.85 16.06 -5.10
N VAL A 408 19.68 16.19 -3.78
CA VAL A 408 20.73 16.65 -2.86
C VAL A 408 21.96 15.74 -2.94
N MET A 409 21.75 14.43 -3.04
CA MET A 409 22.85 13.46 -3.01
C MET A 409 23.55 13.34 -4.37
N ILE A 410 22.83 13.55 -5.48
CA ILE A 410 23.42 13.76 -6.79
C ILE A 410 24.25 15.06 -6.81
N LEU A 411 23.72 16.16 -6.25
CA LEU A 411 24.45 17.42 -6.13
C LEU A 411 25.72 17.24 -5.29
N ALA A 412 25.63 16.58 -4.15
CA ALA A 412 26.76 16.27 -3.28
C ALA A 412 27.81 15.42 -4.01
N ALA A 413 27.39 14.41 -4.77
CA ALA A 413 28.28 13.59 -5.59
C ALA A 413 29.03 14.44 -6.63
N ASN A 414 28.33 15.31 -7.35
CA ASN A 414 28.92 16.20 -8.35
C ASN A 414 29.94 17.17 -7.72
N LEU A 415 29.57 17.84 -6.63
CA LEU A 415 30.45 18.74 -5.89
C LEU A 415 31.71 18.02 -5.38
N TRP A 416 31.53 16.79 -4.88
CA TRP A 416 32.65 15.98 -4.43
C TRP A 416 33.60 15.62 -5.57
N VAL A 417 33.08 15.24 -6.74
CA VAL A 417 33.88 14.94 -7.94
C VAL A 417 34.62 16.18 -8.42
N LEU A 418 34.00 17.37 -8.42
CA LEU A 418 34.65 18.62 -8.79
C LEU A 418 35.80 18.99 -7.83
N ASN A 419 35.58 18.82 -6.52
CA ASN A 419 36.57 19.24 -5.50
C ASN A 419 37.71 18.23 -5.32
N ARG A 420 37.43 16.93 -5.38
CA ARG A 420 38.41 15.86 -5.08
C ARG A 420 38.97 15.19 -6.32
N ASN A 421 38.28 15.30 -7.46
CA ASN A 421 38.64 14.72 -8.75
C ASN A 421 39.22 13.29 -8.64
N PRO A 422 38.41 12.31 -8.16
CA PRO A 422 38.87 10.94 -7.95
C PRO A 422 39.47 10.35 -9.24
N ARG A 423 40.65 9.74 -9.12
CA ARG A 423 41.32 9.10 -10.26
C ARG A 423 40.65 7.78 -10.66
N ARG A 424 40.15 7.00 -9.69
CA ARG A 424 39.56 5.67 -9.92
C ARG A 424 38.11 5.64 -9.42
N VAL A 425 37.24 5.01 -10.20
CA VAL A 425 35.82 4.81 -9.89
C VAL A 425 35.55 3.48 -9.17
N ALA A 426 36.49 2.54 -9.20
CA ALA A 426 36.32 1.20 -8.63
C ALA A 426 35.93 1.19 -7.13
N PRO A 427 36.51 2.03 -6.24
CA PRO A 427 36.08 2.08 -4.84
C PRO A 427 34.60 2.44 -4.67
N PHE A 428 34.05 3.28 -5.57
CA PHE A 428 32.64 3.67 -5.55
C PHE A 428 31.72 2.54 -6.00
N TYR A 429 32.15 1.71 -6.96
CA TYR A 429 31.40 0.50 -7.32
C TYR A 429 31.38 -0.51 -6.18
N VAL A 430 32.52 -0.72 -5.51
CA VAL A 430 32.59 -1.62 -4.33
C VAL A 430 31.69 -1.10 -3.21
N ALA A 431 31.82 0.18 -2.85
CA ALA A 431 30.97 0.80 -1.83
C ALA A 431 29.48 0.72 -2.19
N LEU A 432 29.12 0.99 -3.44
CA LEU A 432 27.76 0.86 -3.94
C LEU A 432 27.21 -0.55 -3.76
N LEU A 433 27.94 -1.57 -4.19
CA LEU A 433 27.51 -2.96 -4.07
C LEU A 433 27.40 -3.42 -2.61
N LEU A 434 28.30 -2.97 -1.73
CA LEU A 434 28.21 -3.22 -0.30
C LEU A 434 26.98 -2.55 0.33
N LEU A 435 26.69 -1.30 -0.04
CA LEU A 435 25.51 -0.59 0.44
C LEU A 435 24.21 -1.23 -0.07
N LEU A 436 24.19 -1.72 -1.32
CA LEU A 436 23.08 -2.50 -1.85
C LEU A 436 22.88 -3.80 -1.07
N ALA A 437 23.96 -4.54 -0.79
CA ALA A 437 23.90 -5.76 0.01
C ALA A 437 23.39 -5.50 1.43
N LEU A 438 23.84 -4.40 2.07
CA LEU A 438 23.33 -3.96 3.36
C LEU A 438 21.83 -3.67 3.31
N ASN A 439 21.35 -2.99 2.27
CA ASN A 439 19.94 -2.63 2.10
C ASN A 439 19.05 -3.86 1.78
N VAL A 440 19.61 -4.91 1.17
CA VAL A 440 18.94 -6.23 1.06
C VAL A 440 18.90 -6.95 2.41
N ALA A 441 19.98 -6.86 3.19
CA ALA A 441 20.13 -7.53 4.46
C ALA A 441 19.33 -6.90 5.61
N VAL A 442 19.00 -5.61 5.53
CA VAL A 442 18.19 -4.88 6.52
C VAL A 442 16.72 -4.83 6.03
N PRO A 443 15.80 -5.60 6.63
CA PRO A 443 14.39 -5.59 6.26
C PRO A 443 13.70 -4.24 6.45
N LEU A 444 12.67 -3.98 5.64
CA LEU A 444 11.85 -2.75 5.65
C LEU A 444 11.21 -2.50 7.03
N ASP A 445 10.81 -3.56 7.71
CA ASP A 445 10.12 -3.51 9.00
C ASP A 445 11.06 -3.21 10.18
N SER A 446 12.38 -3.24 9.99
CA SER A 446 13.37 -2.99 11.04
C SER A 446 13.30 -1.58 11.63
N PHE A 447 12.75 -0.63 10.86
CA PHE A 447 12.57 0.75 11.31
C PHE A 447 11.19 1.02 11.91
N LEU A 448 10.23 0.11 11.74
CA LEU A 448 8.88 0.28 12.29
C LEU A 448 8.91 0.24 13.82
N GLY A 449 8.14 1.12 14.44
CA GLY A 449 8.10 1.27 15.90
C GLY A 449 9.21 2.13 16.51
N LEU A 450 10.27 2.48 15.75
CA LEU A 450 11.31 3.40 16.21
C LEU A 450 10.82 4.87 16.22
N PRO A 451 11.50 5.78 16.95
CA PRO A 451 11.18 7.20 16.90
C PRO A 451 11.24 7.76 15.48
N ARG A 452 10.30 8.66 15.12
CA ARG A 452 10.16 9.20 13.75
C ARG A 452 11.45 9.79 13.17
N TRP A 453 12.30 10.41 13.99
CA TRP A 453 13.56 10.96 13.53
C TRP A 453 14.57 9.87 13.16
N VAL A 454 14.59 8.73 13.88
CA VAL A 454 15.44 7.56 13.56
C VAL A 454 14.97 6.94 12.26
N GLN A 455 13.66 6.73 12.12
CA GLN A 455 13.04 6.27 10.89
C GLN A 455 13.47 7.12 9.68
N GLY A 456 13.47 8.45 9.83
CA GLY A 456 13.76 9.37 8.75
C GLY A 456 15.24 9.43 8.40
N VAL A 457 16.10 9.55 9.40
CA VAL A 457 17.54 9.69 9.20
C VAL A 457 18.19 8.36 8.85
N ALA A 458 17.96 7.31 9.64
CA ALA A 458 18.60 6.02 9.43
C ALA A 458 18.01 5.28 8.22
N GLY A 459 16.67 5.26 8.09
CA GLY A 459 15.99 4.71 6.93
C GLY A 459 16.31 5.47 5.65
N GLY A 460 16.28 6.81 5.72
CA GLY A 460 16.68 7.67 4.60
C GLY A 460 18.15 7.50 4.19
N ALA A 461 19.08 7.44 5.15
CA ALA A 461 20.49 7.21 4.86
C ALA A 461 20.72 5.83 4.21
N LEU A 462 20.12 4.76 4.74
CA LEU A 462 20.22 3.41 4.17
C LEU A 462 19.82 3.39 2.69
N VAL A 463 18.75 4.11 2.37
CA VAL A 463 18.16 4.18 1.03
C VAL A 463 18.95 5.10 0.08
N VAL A 464 19.41 6.25 0.56
CA VAL A 464 19.95 7.32 -0.29
C VAL A 464 21.49 7.25 -0.41
N CYS A 465 22.22 6.64 0.53
CA CYS A 465 23.68 6.48 0.42
C CYS A 465 24.16 5.76 -0.86
N PRO A 466 23.51 4.69 -1.37
CA PRO A 466 23.83 4.11 -2.68
C PRO A 466 23.81 5.14 -3.82
N ILE A 467 22.89 6.10 -3.77
CA ILE A 467 22.71 7.13 -4.81
C ILE A 467 23.93 8.05 -4.88
N LEU A 468 24.58 8.34 -3.74
CA LEU A 468 25.84 9.10 -3.73
C LEU A 468 26.91 8.42 -4.57
N CYS A 469 27.10 7.12 -4.34
CA CYS A 469 28.13 6.33 -5.03
C CYS A 469 27.81 6.24 -6.52
N ALA A 470 26.55 5.96 -6.88
CA ALA A 470 26.09 5.95 -8.26
C ALA A 470 26.30 7.32 -8.94
N GLY A 471 26.01 8.42 -8.25
CA GLY A 471 26.22 9.79 -8.73
C GLY A 471 27.69 10.11 -9.00
N VAL A 472 28.61 9.70 -8.12
CA VAL A 472 30.06 9.88 -8.32
C VAL A 472 30.53 9.11 -9.56
N ILE A 473 30.07 7.86 -9.71
CA ILE A 473 30.38 7.03 -10.88
C ILE A 473 29.87 7.70 -12.15
N PHE A 474 28.63 8.19 -12.17
CA PHE A 474 28.01 8.88 -13.29
C PHE A 474 28.79 10.14 -13.68
N ALA A 475 28.99 11.05 -12.72
CA ALA A 475 29.66 12.33 -12.94
C ALA A 475 31.07 12.14 -13.50
N LYS A 476 31.84 11.21 -12.93
CA LYS A 476 33.19 10.92 -13.42
C LYS A 476 33.17 10.30 -14.83
N SER A 477 32.22 9.42 -15.11
CA SER A 477 32.08 8.78 -16.42
C SER A 477 31.69 9.81 -17.49
N ILE A 478 30.81 10.76 -17.17
CA ILE A 478 30.46 11.87 -18.08
C ILE A 478 31.66 12.79 -18.31
N SER A 479 32.42 13.14 -17.26
CA SER A 479 33.58 14.04 -17.41
C SER A 479 34.69 13.49 -18.33
N ARG A 480 34.68 12.17 -18.59
CA ARG A 480 35.68 11.48 -19.41
C ARG A 480 35.20 11.16 -20.82
N THR A 481 33.91 11.29 -21.12
CA THR A 481 33.41 10.99 -22.47
C THR A 481 33.62 12.18 -23.40
N ASN A 482 34.04 11.89 -24.63
CA ASN A 482 34.10 12.89 -25.70
C ASN A 482 32.73 13.16 -26.35
N LYS A 483 31.68 12.41 -25.94
CA LYS A 483 30.31 12.50 -26.48
C LYS A 483 29.27 12.53 -25.34
N PRO A 484 29.19 13.61 -24.56
CA PRO A 484 28.30 13.70 -23.40
C PRO A 484 26.82 13.52 -23.77
N ASP A 485 26.38 14.05 -24.91
CA ASP A 485 24.98 13.93 -25.36
C ASP A 485 24.59 12.46 -25.62
N GLN A 486 25.50 11.68 -26.21
CA GLN A 486 25.29 10.26 -26.47
C GLN A 486 25.26 9.46 -25.16
N ALA A 487 26.17 9.75 -24.23
CA ALA A 487 26.21 9.12 -22.91
C ALA A 487 24.91 9.36 -22.12
N LEU A 488 24.40 10.60 -22.14
CA LEU A 488 23.14 10.95 -21.48
C LEU A 488 21.96 10.23 -22.14
N ALA A 489 21.92 10.14 -23.47
CA ALA A 489 20.87 9.40 -24.18
C ALA A 489 20.84 7.91 -23.80
N TYR A 490 22.00 7.24 -23.73
CA TYR A 490 22.08 5.86 -23.26
C TYR A 490 21.70 5.72 -21.79
N ASN A 491 22.05 6.68 -20.94
CA ASN A 491 21.63 6.67 -19.55
C ASN A 491 20.10 6.75 -19.40
N THR A 492 19.44 7.65 -20.15
CA THR A 492 17.98 7.74 -20.18
C THR A 492 17.34 6.47 -20.74
N ALA A 493 17.88 5.88 -21.80
CA ALA A 493 17.41 4.59 -22.31
C ALA A 493 17.56 3.48 -21.25
N GLY A 494 18.64 3.55 -20.47
CA GLY A 494 18.90 2.72 -19.31
C GLY A 494 17.80 2.85 -18.25
N ALA A 495 17.41 4.07 -17.91
CA ALA A 495 16.33 4.31 -16.96
C ALA A 495 15.00 3.66 -17.41
N ILE A 496 14.68 3.71 -18.71
CA ILE A 496 13.51 3.00 -19.27
C ILE A 496 13.64 1.48 -19.07
N LEU A 497 14.81 0.90 -19.34
CA LEU A 497 15.09 -0.51 -19.08
C LEU A 497 14.95 -0.84 -17.59
N GLY A 498 15.42 0.04 -16.71
CA GLY A 498 15.25 -0.09 -15.26
C GLY A 498 13.78 -0.06 -14.83
N GLY A 499 12.97 0.83 -15.40
CA GLY A 499 11.53 0.90 -15.15
C GLY A 499 10.77 -0.33 -15.66
N ILE A 500 11.22 -0.94 -16.76
CA ILE A 500 10.72 -2.26 -17.21
C ILE A 500 11.15 -3.35 -16.21
N ALA A 501 12.41 -3.34 -15.79
CA ALA A 501 12.95 -4.31 -14.82
C ALA A 501 12.30 -4.20 -13.43
N GLU A 502 11.74 -3.05 -13.05
CA GLU A 502 10.95 -2.87 -11.82
C GLU A 502 9.81 -3.89 -11.72
N THR A 503 9.20 -4.28 -12.84
CA THR A 503 8.11 -5.28 -12.86
C THR A 503 8.53 -6.66 -12.35
N SER A 504 9.83 -6.96 -12.33
CA SER A 504 10.35 -8.19 -11.69
C SER A 504 10.05 -8.25 -10.20
N SER A 505 9.80 -7.11 -9.53
CA SER A 505 9.35 -7.06 -8.14
C SER A 505 8.07 -7.85 -7.88
N LEU A 506 7.18 -7.99 -8.88
CA LEU A 506 5.97 -8.82 -8.80
C LEU A 506 6.29 -10.32 -8.65
N LEU A 507 7.46 -10.75 -9.14
CA LEU A 507 7.95 -12.13 -9.07
C LEU A 507 8.73 -12.37 -7.78
N ILE A 508 9.72 -11.52 -7.51
CA ILE A 508 10.72 -11.75 -6.48
C ILE A 508 10.47 -10.94 -5.20
N GLY A 509 9.70 -9.86 -5.26
CA GLY A 509 9.47 -8.92 -4.15
C GLY A 509 10.35 -7.67 -4.20
N PHE A 510 9.92 -6.61 -3.50
CA PHE A 510 10.64 -5.32 -3.47
C PHE A 510 11.98 -5.39 -2.74
N GLN A 511 12.17 -6.32 -1.80
CA GLN A 511 13.46 -6.50 -1.12
C GLN A 511 14.54 -6.99 -2.10
N TRP A 512 14.19 -7.93 -2.96
CA TRP A 512 15.12 -8.58 -3.88
C TRP A 512 15.37 -7.80 -5.17
N LEU A 513 14.58 -6.75 -5.43
CA LEU A 513 14.77 -5.84 -6.56
C LEU A 513 16.16 -5.17 -6.56
N LEU A 514 16.75 -4.98 -5.38
CA LEU A 514 18.10 -4.44 -5.24
C LEU A 514 19.20 -5.38 -5.74
N LEU A 515 18.96 -6.70 -5.78
CA LEU A 515 19.87 -7.64 -6.44
C LEU A 515 19.90 -7.40 -7.95
N VAL A 516 18.73 -7.12 -8.55
CA VAL A 516 18.63 -6.76 -9.98
C VAL A 516 19.37 -5.46 -10.25
N ALA A 517 19.24 -4.45 -9.38
CA ALA A 517 20.04 -3.23 -9.44
C ALA A 517 21.54 -3.52 -9.34
N GLY A 518 21.96 -4.40 -8.42
CA GLY A 518 23.34 -4.83 -8.27
C GLY A 518 23.91 -5.48 -9.53
N VAL A 519 23.13 -6.32 -10.22
CA VAL A 519 23.50 -6.91 -11.52
C VAL A 519 23.72 -5.82 -12.57
N PHE A 520 22.85 -4.81 -12.65
CA PHE A 520 23.07 -3.67 -13.56
C PHE A 520 24.33 -2.89 -13.22
N TYR A 521 24.60 -2.60 -11.94
CA TYR A 521 25.82 -1.90 -11.55
C TYR A 521 27.09 -2.73 -11.81
N LEU A 522 27.05 -4.05 -11.63
CA LEU A 522 28.13 -4.95 -12.03
C LEU A 522 28.35 -4.95 -13.54
N ALA A 523 27.28 -5.03 -14.34
CA ALA A 523 27.37 -4.92 -15.79
C ALA A 523 27.92 -3.57 -16.24
N SER A 524 27.54 -2.48 -15.56
CA SER A 524 28.10 -1.14 -15.76
C SER A 524 29.61 -1.10 -15.46
N TRP A 525 30.05 -1.76 -14.38
CA TRP A 525 31.47 -1.82 -14.03
C TRP A 525 32.28 -2.60 -15.08
N VAL A 526 31.84 -3.80 -15.45
CA VAL A 526 32.54 -4.67 -16.41
C VAL A 526 32.59 -4.07 -17.82
N SER A 527 31.55 -3.34 -18.22
CA SER A 527 31.50 -2.64 -19.52
C SER A 527 32.36 -1.37 -19.55
N GLY A 528 32.76 -0.85 -18.39
CA GLY A 528 33.79 0.17 -18.33
C GLY A 528 35.13 -0.43 -18.74
N LYS A 529 35.71 0.04 -19.85
CA LYS A 529 37.09 -0.31 -20.21
C LYS A 529 37.97 -0.01 -19.00
N TRP A 530 38.55 -1.05 -18.41
CA TRP A 530 39.33 -0.98 -17.19
C TRP A 530 40.43 0.08 -17.37
N GLU A 531 40.24 1.21 -16.69
CA GLU A 531 41.25 2.25 -16.59
C GLU A 531 42.36 1.74 -15.68
N VAL A 532 43.50 1.36 -16.28
CA VAL A 532 44.78 1.18 -15.58
C VAL A 532 45.20 2.51 -14.96
#